data_AF-A0A160TAM8-F1
#
_entry.id   AF-A0A160TAM8-F1
#
_cell.length_a   1.000
_cell.length_b   1.000
_cell.length_c   1.000
_cell.angle_alpha   90.00
_cell.angle_beta   90.00
_cell.angle_gamma   90.00
#
_symmetry.space_group_name_H-M   'P 1'
#
loop_
_entity.id
_entity.type
_entity.pdbx_description
1 polymer ?
#
loop_
_entity_poly.entity_id
_entity_poly.type
_entity_poly.pdbx_seq_one_letter_code
_entity_poly.pdbx_strand_id
1 'polypeptide(L)'
;MMTGTCYIGVAGPDSEIGICRDSIEQIERRPGDAIWYGRGTKGYEVRQRHFNNFIDSDHEWLLMLDHDMVYAPDTLTRLMAHGVHYVSGYYLQRRYHPMLPVWFKPNNDGATDWVWPMEPFLDEPESGRLHELGASGWGCVLIHRTVVEAVRARILKGQWDVLEDAMDTWPYDLAVVMAALSEGDIETLRRELCPLRGQYDRQPIGSDIRYPFYARAAGYPLYGDPDVRPGHLINYPLGKNDFSQQDAGMKAAVQEQAQEATARGRAMWKERMRLLYG
;
A
#
# COMPACT_ATOMS: atom_id res chain seq x y z
N MET A 1 -27.19 0.69 -5.14
CA MET A 1 -26.06 -0.03 -5.78
C MET A 1 -25.30 0.95 -6.64
N MET A 2 -23.98 0.92 -6.59
CA MET A 2 -23.14 1.73 -7.48
C MET A 2 -23.19 1.19 -8.91
N THR A 3 -23.24 2.10 -9.88
CA THR A 3 -23.23 1.80 -11.32
C THR A 3 -21.80 1.71 -11.85
N GLY A 4 -21.68 1.59 -13.17
CA GLY A 4 -20.38 1.61 -13.86
C GLY A 4 -19.67 0.28 -13.90
N THR A 5 -18.73 0.15 -14.83
CA THR A 5 -17.91 -1.06 -15.03
C THR A 5 -16.57 -0.95 -14.28
N CYS A 6 -15.94 -2.10 -14.03
CA CYS A 6 -14.69 -2.21 -13.28
C CYS A 6 -13.54 -2.76 -14.15
N TYR A 7 -12.41 -2.04 -14.13
CA TYR A 7 -11.10 -2.53 -14.52
C TYR A 7 -10.51 -3.32 -13.34
N ILE A 8 -10.24 -4.60 -13.52
CA ILE A 8 -9.63 -5.46 -12.50
C ILE A 8 -8.15 -5.67 -12.87
N GLY A 9 -7.25 -4.96 -12.19
CA GLY A 9 -5.81 -5.03 -12.41
C GLY A 9 -5.15 -6.03 -11.45
N VAL A 10 -4.47 -7.04 -11.98
CA VAL A 10 -3.79 -8.08 -11.16
C VAL A 10 -2.28 -7.91 -11.26
N ALA A 11 -1.64 -7.46 -10.19
CA ALA A 11 -0.20 -7.22 -10.15
C ALA A 11 0.58 -8.47 -9.71
N GLY A 12 1.57 -8.89 -10.50
CA GLY A 12 2.46 -10.00 -10.14
C GLY A 12 3.69 -10.19 -11.03
N PRO A 13 4.58 -11.14 -10.67
CA PRO A 13 5.64 -11.67 -11.51
C PRO A 13 5.09 -12.61 -12.60
N ASP A 14 5.95 -13.09 -13.48
CA ASP A 14 5.62 -14.04 -14.55
C ASP A 14 5.12 -15.42 -14.04
N SER A 15 5.43 -15.78 -12.80
CA SER A 15 5.01 -17.04 -12.19
C SER A 15 3.59 -16.96 -11.62
N GLU A 16 2.72 -17.88 -12.04
CA GLU A 16 1.37 -18.01 -11.50
C GLU A 16 1.30 -19.01 -10.35
N ILE A 17 0.50 -18.69 -9.34
CA ILE A 17 0.10 -19.61 -8.29
C ILE A 17 -1.33 -20.06 -8.60
N GLY A 18 -1.52 -21.34 -8.91
CA GLY A 18 -2.79 -21.87 -9.44
C GLY A 18 -4.02 -21.47 -8.61
N ILE A 19 -4.01 -21.75 -7.30
CA ILE A 19 -5.15 -21.42 -6.41
C ILE A 19 -5.45 -19.91 -6.36
N CYS A 20 -4.42 -19.05 -6.41
CA CYS A 20 -4.59 -17.61 -6.42
C CYS A 20 -5.25 -17.15 -7.73
N ARG A 21 -4.69 -17.54 -8.88
CA ARG A 21 -5.27 -17.25 -10.20
C ARG A 21 -6.70 -17.76 -10.31
N ASP A 22 -6.95 -19.00 -9.92
CA ASP A 22 -8.26 -19.63 -10.05
C ASP A 22 -9.30 -18.92 -9.17
N SER A 23 -8.92 -18.43 -7.97
CA SER A 23 -9.79 -17.60 -7.14
C SER A 23 -10.05 -16.20 -7.73
N ILE A 24 -9.06 -15.61 -8.41
CA ILE A 24 -9.20 -14.31 -9.09
C ILE A 24 -10.16 -14.43 -10.29
N GLU A 25 -10.04 -15.50 -11.09
CA GLU A 25 -10.98 -15.75 -12.21
C GLU A 25 -12.40 -16.08 -11.72
N GLN A 26 -12.55 -16.58 -10.50
CA GLN A 26 -13.85 -16.83 -9.87
C GLN A 26 -14.52 -15.57 -9.28
N ILE A 27 -13.86 -14.40 -9.29
CA ILE A 27 -14.51 -13.15 -8.86
C ILE A 27 -15.72 -12.86 -9.75
N GLU A 28 -16.85 -12.62 -9.10
CA GLU A 28 -18.12 -12.26 -9.71
C GLU A 28 -17.99 -10.93 -10.45
N ARG A 29 -18.31 -10.96 -11.74
CA ARG A 29 -18.16 -9.85 -12.68
C ARG A 29 -19.50 -9.50 -13.31
N ARG A 30 -19.81 -8.20 -13.41
CA ARG A 30 -21.00 -7.68 -14.10
C ARG A 30 -20.68 -7.50 -15.60
N PRO A 31 -21.70 -7.40 -16.47
CA PRO A 31 -21.48 -7.13 -17.90
C PRO A 31 -20.63 -5.87 -18.10
N GLY A 32 -19.49 -6.02 -18.78
CA GLY A 32 -18.54 -4.94 -19.05
C GLY A 32 -17.41 -4.77 -18.02
N ASP A 33 -17.41 -5.50 -16.89
CA ASP A 33 -16.23 -5.61 -16.03
C ASP A 33 -15.13 -6.42 -16.76
N ALA A 34 -13.87 -5.98 -16.69
CA ALA A 34 -12.76 -6.56 -17.45
C ALA A 34 -11.53 -6.84 -16.56
N ILE A 35 -10.89 -7.99 -16.75
CA ILE A 35 -9.69 -8.39 -15.99
C ILE A 35 -8.42 -8.31 -16.83
N TRP A 36 -7.35 -7.80 -16.21
CA TRP A 36 -6.05 -7.57 -16.84
C TRP A 36 -4.93 -8.08 -15.94
N TYR A 37 -4.20 -9.08 -16.41
CA TYR A 37 -3.03 -9.61 -15.71
C TYR A 37 -1.78 -8.81 -16.06
N GLY A 38 -1.28 -8.06 -15.08
CA GLY A 38 0.01 -7.40 -15.15
C GLY A 38 1.12 -8.35 -14.71
N ARG A 39 2.14 -8.49 -15.56
CA ARG A 39 3.37 -9.22 -15.26
C ARG A 39 4.56 -8.25 -15.22
N GLY A 40 5.46 -8.40 -14.24
CA GLY A 40 6.66 -7.58 -14.09
C GLY A 40 7.48 -7.93 -12.84
N THR A 41 8.75 -7.53 -12.81
CA THR A 41 9.69 -7.86 -11.73
C THR A 41 9.52 -6.99 -10.48
N LYS A 42 8.93 -5.79 -10.62
CA LYS A 42 8.61 -4.88 -9.52
C LYS A 42 7.11 -4.60 -9.49
N GLY A 43 6.49 -4.73 -8.32
CA GLY A 43 5.05 -4.53 -8.16
C GLY A 43 4.59 -3.11 -8.57
N TYR A 44 5.39 -2.08 -8.26
CA TYR A 44 5.03 -0.70 -8.58
C TYR A 44 4.91 -0.41 -10.08
N GLU A 45 5.82 -0.93 -10.91
CA GLU A 45 5.79 -0.75 -12.37
C GLU A 45 4.51 -1.36 -12.97
N VAL A 46 4.10 -2.52 -12.43
CA VAL A 46 2.88 -3.20 -12.84
C VAL A 46 1.63 -2.43 -12.41
N ARG A 47 1.59 -1.94 -11.17
CA ARG A 47 0.48 -1.13 -10.64
C ARG A 47 0.35 0.20 -11.39
N GLN A 48 1.45 0.88 -11.69
CA GLN A 48 1.46 2.09 -12.52
C GLN A 48 0.84 1.84 -13.90
N ARG A 49 1.21 0.74 -14.56
CA ARG A 49 0.63 0.36 -15.86
C ARG A 49 -0.88 0.12 -15.76
N HIS A 50 -1.36 -0.58 -14.73
CA HIS A 50 -2.80 -0.74 -14.51
C HIS A 50 -3.51 0.60 -14.25
N PHE A 51 -2.87 1.50 -13.50
CA PHE A 51 -3.41 2.82 -13.18
C PHE A 51 -3.57 3.70 -14.43
N ASN A 52 -2.56 3.69 -15.31
CA ASN A 52 -2.60 4.39 -16.60
C ASN A 52 -3.68 3.79 -17.51
N ASN A 53 -3.65 2.46 -17.71
CA ASN A 53 -4.63 1.74 -18.52
C ASN A 53 -6.08 1.94 -18.02
N PHE A 54 -6.29 2.03 -16.71
CA PHE A 54 -7.59 2.34 -16.12
C PHE A 54 -8.05 3.73 -16.55
N ILE A 55 -7.23 4.76 -16.36
CA ILE A 55 -7.62 6.14 -16.70
C ILE A 55 -7.85 6.32 -18.21
N ASP A 56 -7.05 5.66 -19.04
CA ASP A 56 -7.18 5.64 -20.51
C ASP A 56 -8.39 4.81 -21.01
N SER A 57 -9.08 4.08 -20.13
CA SER A 57 -10.30 3.31 -20.43
C SER A 57 -11.58 4.06 -20.04
N ASP A 58 -12.75 3.52 -20.41
CA ASP A 58 -14.07 4.03 -19.99
C ASP A 58 -14.57 3.44 -18.64
N HIS A 59 -13.77 2.67 -17.92
CA HIS A 59 -14.19 2.06 -16.64
C HIS A 59 -14.36 3.12 -15.53
N GLU A 60 -15.41 2.99 -14.71
CA GLU A 60 -15.66 3.87 -13.55
C GLU A 60 -14.86 3.41 -12.31
N TRP A 61 -14.55 2.13 -12.21
CA TRP A 61 -13.91 1.51 -11.05
C TRP A 61 -12.59 0.83 -11.41
N LEU A 62 -11.63 0.89 -10.50
CA LEU A 62 -10.39 0.11 -10.53
C LEU A 62 -10.33 -0.77 -9.29
N LEU A 63 -10.34 -2.09 -9.48
CA LEU A 63 -10.01 -3.07 -8.44
C LEU A 63 -8.58 -3.53 -8.66
N MET A 64 -7.68 -3.22 -7.72
CA MET A 64 -6.31 -3.72 -7.71
C MET A 64 -6.21 -4.96 -6.83
N LEU A 65 -5.58 -6.01 -7.38
CA LEU A 65 -5.37 -7.31 -6.76
C LEU A 65 -3.89 -7.69 -6.86
N ASP A 66 -3.33 -8.33 -5.83
CA ASP A 66 -2.02 -8.97 -5.90
C ASP A 66 -2.16 -10.46 -6.29
N HIS A 67 -1.33 -10.92 -7.22
CA HIS A 67 -1.42 -12.26 -7.82
C HIS A 67 -1.23 -13.44 -6.85
N ASP A 68 -0.69 -13.21 -5.65
CA ASP A 68 -0.32 -14.21 -4.64
C ASP A 68 -1.30 -14.22 -3.45
N MET A 69 -2.51 -13.72 -3.67
CA MET A 69 -3.61 -13.79 -2.71
C MET A 69 -4.75 -14.66 -3.24
N VAL A 70 -5.56 -15.21 -2.34
CA VAL A 70 -6.84 -15.85 -2.65
C VAL A 70 -8.00 -14.94 -2.28
N TYR A 71 -9.02 -14.89 -3.14
CA TYR A 71 -10.16 -13.99 -3.02
C TYR A 71 -11.49 -14.76 -2.94
N ALA A 72 -12.49 -14.18 -2.29
CA ALA A 72 -13.85 -14.70 -2.33
C ALA A 72 -14.53 -14.29 -3.66
N PRO A 73 -15.42 -15.10 -4.24
CA PRO A 73 -16.14 -14.74 -5.47
C PRO A 73 -16.85 -13.38 -5.36
N ASP A 74 -17.45 -13.07 -4.21
CA ASP A 74 -18.19 -11.83 -3.95
C ASP A 74 -17.30 -10.61 -3.62
N THR A 75 -15.96 -10.72 -3.75
CA THR A 75 -15.02 -9.63 -3.37
C THR A 75 -15.38 -8.30 -4.03
N LEU A 76 -15.59 -8.27 -5.35
CA LEU A 76 -15.92 -7.05 -6.08
C LEU A 76 -17.32 -6.53 -5.69
N THR A 77 -18.31 -7.42 -5.68
CA THR A 77 -19.72 -7.05 -5.42
C THR A 77 -19.91 -6.54 -3.99
N ARG A 78 -19.22 -7.13 -3.00
CA ARG A 78 -19.19 -6.67 -1.61
C ARG A 78 -18.50 -5.31 -1.46
N LEU A 79 -17.29 -5.11 -2.02
CA LEU A 79 -16.60 -3.82 -1.94
C LEU A 79 -17.45 -2.69 -2.58
N MET A 80 -18.11 -2.95 -3.71
CA MET A 80 -19.02 -1.99 -4.36
C MET A 80 -20.33 -1.74 -3.61
N ALA A 81 -20.78 -2.67 -2.75
CA ALA A 81 -22.05 -2.54 -2.03
C ALA A 81 -22.01 -1.41 -0.98
N HIS A 82 -20.83 -1.06 -0.49
CA HIS A 82 -20.61 -0.05 0.56
C HIS A 82 -20.95 1.38 0.18
N GLY A 83 -21.02 1.72 -1.11
CA GLY A 83 -21.36 3.08 -1.53
C GLY A 83 -20.24 4.12 -1.32
N VAL A 84 -19.01 3.68 -1.06
CA VAL A 84 -17.84 4.57 -0.86
C VAL A 84 -16.89 4.52 -2.07
N HIS A 85 -16.21 5.64 -2.33
CA HIS A 85 -15.34 5.78 -3.52
C HIS A 85 -13.96 5.12 -3.38
N TYR A 86 -13.53 4.77 -2.17
CA TYR A 86 -12.21 4.18 -1.93
C TYR A 86 -12.27 3.22 -0.74
N VAL A 87 -12.07 1.93 -0.99
CA VAL A 87 -12.20 0.88 0.04
C VAL A 87 -11.22 -0.27 -0.17
N SER A 88 -10.66 -0.78 0.92
CA SER A 88 -9.72 -1.90 0.97
C SER A 88 -10.34 -3.11 1.66
N GLY A 89 -9.98 -4.32 1.24
CA GLY A 89 -10.22 -5.53 2.02
C GLY A 89 -9.27 -5.64 3.22
N TYR A 90 -9.63 -6.43 4.22
CA TYR A 90 -8.79 -6.72 5.39
C TYR A 90 -7.88 -7.92 5.15
N TYR A 91 -6.58 -7.68 5.10
CA TYR A 91 -5.59 -8.74 4.90
C TYR A 91 -4.28 -8.47 5.62
N LEU A 92 -3.52 -9.54 5.84
CA LEU A 92 -2.25 -9.55 6.55
C LEU A 92 -1.08 -9.32 5.60
N GLN A 93 0.03 -8.77 6.10
CA GLN A 93 1.30 -8.74 5.37
C GLN A 93 1.73 -10.17 4.99
N ARG A 94 2.46 -10.33 3.88
CA ARG A 94 2.95 -11.63 3.39
C ARG A 94 4.10 -12.19 4.24
N ARG A 95 3.83 -12.47 5.53
CA ARG A 95 4.80 -12.97 6.52
C ARG A 95 4.08 -13.75 7.63
N TYR A 96 4.70 -14.82 8.13
CA TYR A 96 4.10 -15.68 9.13
C TYR A 96 4.19 -15.15 10.57
N HIS A 97 5.26 -14.42 10.94
CA HIS A 97 5.40 -13.88 12.28
C HIS A 97 6.27 -12.61 12.33
N PRO A 98 5.88 -11.56 13.10
CA PRO A 98 4.55 -11.37 13.67
C PRO A 98 3.55 -11.03 12.55
N MET A 99 2.39 -11.69 12.55
CA MET A 99 1.30 -11.36 11.63
C MET A 99 0.81 -9.94 11.93
N LEU A 100 0.83 -9.06 10.95
CA LEU A 100 0.28 -7.71 11.04
C LEU A 100 -0.65 -7.49 9.83
N PRO A 101 -1.77 -6.79 9.99
CA PRO A 101 -2.57 -6.33 8.86
C PRO A 101 -1.81 -5.29 8.03
N VAL A 102 -2.23 -5.11 6.79
CA VAL A 102 -1.77 -4.03 5.91
C VAL A 102 -2.72 -2.83 6.00
N TRP A 103 -3.22 -2.53 7.19
CA TRP A 103 -4.09 -1.40 7.51
C TRP A 103 -3.42 -0.51 8.56
N PHE A 104 -3.61 0.79 8.42
CA PHE A 104 -3.10 1.80 9.35
C PHE A 104 -4.26 2.67 9.86
N LYS A 105 -4.20 3.08 11.13
CA LYS A 105 -5.19 3.96 11.74
C LYS A 105 -5.09 5.37 11.11
N PRO A 106 -6.20 6.11 10.98
CA PRO A 106 -6.15 7.53 10.67
C PRO A 106 -5.53 8.30 11.85
N ASN A 107 -5.08 9.53 11.62
CA ASN A 107 -4.51 10.34 12.68
C ASN A 107 -5.58 10.72 13.71
N ASN A 108 -5.37 10.30 14.96
CA ASN A 108 -6.36 10.37 16.04
C ASN A 108 -6.36 11.70 16.81
N ASP A 109 -5.43 12.62 16.51
CA ASP A 109 -5.23 13.89 17.23
C ASP A 109 -6.06 15.05 16.65
N GLY A 110 -6.75 14.84 15.54
CA GLY A 110 -7.49 15.89 14.83
C GLY A 110 -6.58 16.91 14.14
N ALA A 111 -5.27 16.66 14.07
CA ALA A 111 -4.37 17.46 13.26
C ALA A 111 -4.70 17.25 11.77
N THR A 112 -4.72 18.35 11.02
CA THR A 112 -4.71 18.32 9.55
C THR A 112 -3.42 17.73 8.98
N ASP A 113 -2.38 17.74 9.81
CA ASP A 113 -1.01 17.49 9.42
C ASP A 113 -0.72 16.01 9.59
N TRP A 114 -0.27 15.37 8.52
CA TRP A 114 -0.08 13.92 8.54
C TRP A 114 1.23 13.53 9.21
N VAL A 115 1.11 13.05 10.45
CA VAL A 115 2.21 12.44 11.20
C VAL A 115 2.59 11.08 10.59
N TRP A 116 3.89 10.89 10.35
CA TRP A 116 4.48 9.61 9.96
C TRP A 116 5.54 9.19 10.99
N PRO A 117 5.66 7.89 11.36
CA PRO A 117 4.93 6.73 10.83
C PRO A 117 3.47 6.67 11.28
N MET A 118 2.59 6.20 10.39
CA MET A 118 1.20 5.92 10.75
C MET A 118 1.13 4.75 11.74
N GLU A 119 0.22 4.82 12.71
CA GLU A 119 -0.01 3.72 13.65
C GLU A 119 -0.63 2.51 12.92
N PRO A 120 -0.07 1.29 13.02
CA PRO A 120 -0.69 0.11 12.44
C PRO A 120 -2.01 -0.21 13.15
N PHE A 121 -2.98 -0.73 12.40
CA PHE A 121 -4.26 -1.17 12.96
C PHE A 121 -4.06 -2.54 13.66
N LEU A 122 -3.75 -2.56 14.96
CA LEU A 122 -3.42 -3.81 15.68
C LEU A 122 -4.63 -4.52 16.32
N ASP A 123 -5.74 -3.81 16.44
CA ASP A 123 -7.00 -4.29 17.01
C ASP A 123 -7.73 -5.19 16.00
N GLU A 124 -8.48 -6.22 16.44
CA GLU A 124 -9.34 -6.97 15.52
C GLU A 124 -10.51 -6.08 15.07
N PRO A 125 -10.68 -5.81 13.76
CA PRO A 125 -11.71 -4.89 13.30
C PRO A 125 -13.11 -5.52 13.41
N GLU A 126 -14.05 -4.73 13.94
CA GLU A 126 -15.46 -5.09 14.10
C GLU A 126 -16.11 -5.50 12.77
N SER A 127 -16.52 -6.77 12.66
CA SER A 127 -17.24 -7.34 11.51
C SER A 127 -18.57 -6.62 11.26
N GLY A 128 -19.00 -6.54 9.99
CA GLY A 128 -20.22 -5.84 9.57
C GLY A 128 -20.10 -4.32 9.53
N ARG A 129 -18.91 -3.75 9.76
CA ARG A 129 -18.68 -2.31 9.88
C ARG A 129 -17.48 -1.86 9.05
N LEU A 130 -17.64 -0.76 8.31
CA LEU A 130 -16.51 -0.05 7.69
C LEU A 130 -15.68 0.69 8.73
N HIS A 131 -14.36 0.54 8.63
CA HIS A 131 -13.38 1.28 9.42
C HIS A 131 -12.74 2.33 8.54
N GLU A 132 -12.60 3.57 9.01
CA GLU A 132 -11.81 4.58 8.30
C GLU A 132 -10.32 4.28 8.50
N LEU A 133 -9.53 4.36 7.43
CA LEU A 133 -8.10 4.04 7.44
C LEU A 133 -7.24 5.29 7.15
N GLY A 134 -6.05 5.32 7.74
CA GLY A 134 -4.97 6.22 7.32
C GLY A 134 -4.35 5.75 6.01
N ALA A 135 -4.09 4.44 5.89
CA ALA A 135 -3.60 3.82 4.67
C ALA A 135 -3.91 2.32 4.62
N SER A 136 -3.77 1.74 3.43
CA SER A 136 -3.68 0.29 3.22
C SER A 136 -2.61 -0.09 2.20
N GLY A 137 -2.35 -1.38 2.04
CA GLY A 137 -1.67 -1.89 0.85
C GLY A 137 -2.57 -1.86 -0.40
N TRP A 138 -2.04 -2.34 -1.53
CA TRP A 138 -2.74 -2.39 -2.84
C TRP A 138 -3.10 -3.82 -3.31
N GLY A 139 -3.05 -4.80 -2.43
CA GLY A 139 -3.34 -6.21 -2.75
C GLY A 139 -4.83 -6.55 -2.80
N CYS A 140 -5.70 -5.70 -2.25
CA CYS A 140 -7.15 -5.77 -2.46
C CYS A 140 -7.77 -4.40 -2.20
N VAL A 141 -7.78 -3.53 -3.21
CA VAL A 141 -8.30 -2.17 -3.07
C VAL A 141 -9.15 -1.76 -4.26
N LEU A 142 -10.35 -1.26 -3.99
CA LEU A 142 -11.30 -0.74 -4.96
C LEU A 142 -11.29 0.79 -4.88
N ILE A 143 -11.05 1.45 -6.02
CA ILE A 143 -11.02 2.90 -6.15
C ILE A 143 -11.89 3.37 -7.33
N HIS A 144 -12.70 4.41 -7.10
CA HIS A 144 -13.51 5.05 -8.13
C HIS A 144 -12.68 6.08 -8.90
N ARG A 145 -12.97 6.23 -10.20
CA ARG A 145 -12.32 7.20 -11.11
C ARG A 145 -12.25 8.61 -10.54
N THR A 146 -13.32 9.08 -9.88
CA THR A 146 -13.37 10.44 -9.31
C THR A 146 -12.31 10.68 -8.23
N VAL A 147 -11.85 9.64 -7.52
CA VAL A 147 -10.75 9.78 -6.55
C VAL A 147 -9.48 10.14 -7.29
N VAL A 148 -9.17 9.41 -8.36
CA VAL A 148 -7.96 9.59 -9.17
C VAL A 148 -7.95 10.94 -9.87
N GLU A 149 -9.06 11.30 -10.52
CA GLU A 149 -9.20 12.57 -11.21
C GLU A 149 -9.11 13.75 -10.24
N ALA A 150 -9.68 13.63 -9.04
CA ALA A 150 -9.57 14.66 -8.01
C ALA A 150 -8.16 14.76 -7.43
N VAL A 151 -7.45 13.63 -7.23
CA VAL A 151 -6.03 13.63 -6.84
C VAL A 151 -5.19 14.35 -7.90
N ARG A 152 -5.31 13.96 -9.17
CA ARG A 152 -4.62 14.63 -10.29
C ARG A 152 -4.90 16.13 -10.34
N ALA A 153 -6.18 16.52 -10.31
CA ALA A 153 -6.59 17.91 -10.49
C ALA A 153 -6.28 18.81 -9.28
N ARG A 154 -6.50 18.32 -8.05
CA ARG A 154 -6.45 19.13 -6.81
C ARG A 154 -5.12 19.05 -6.10
N ILE A 155 -4.45 17.90 -6.14
CA ILE A 155 -3.25 17.61 -5.33
C ILE A 155 -2.00 17.57 -6.21
N LEU A 156 -2.03 16.80 -7.30
CA LEU A 156 -0.89 16.66 -8.21
C LEU A 156 -0.79 17.79 -9.24
N LYS A 157 -1.74 18.74 -9.26
CA LYS A 157 -1.78 19.90 -10.19
C LYS A 157 -1.61 19.51 -11.67
N GLY A 158 -2.20 18.39 -12.07
CA GLY A 158 -2.11 17.83 -13.43
C GLY A 158 -0.90 16.94 -13.71
N GLN A 159 -0.01 16.73 -12.74
CA GLN A 159 1.05 15.73 -12.83
C GLN A 159 0.48 14.30 -12.78
N TRP A 160 1.27 13.34 -13.27
CA TRP A 160 0.93 11.93 -13.23
C TRP A 160 0.99 11.40 -11.80
N ASP A 161 0.12 10.46 -11.44
CA ASP A 161 0.29 9.66 -10.23
C ASP A 161 1.57 8.85 -10.38
N VAL A 162 2.55 9.07 -9.50
CA VAL A 162 3.78 8.28 -9.50
C VAL A 162 3.69 7.26 -8.38
N LEU A 163 3.43 6.02 -8.76
CA LEU A 163 3.35 4.88 -7.85
C LEU A 163 4.73 4.24 -7.58
N GLU A 164 5.85 4.92 -7.86
CA GLU A 164 7.19 4.38 -7.56
C GLU A 164 7.52 4.46 -6.07
N ASP A 165 7.86 3.31 -5.46
CA ASP A 165 8.13 3.16 -4.02
C ASP A 165 9.39 3.90 -3.51
N ALA A 166 10.18 4.50 -4.40
CA ALA A 166 11.43 5.19 -4.10
C ALA A 166 11.35 6.73 -4.18
N MET A 167 10.15 7.31 -4.28
CA MET A 167 9.98 8.76 -4.36
C MET A 167 10.00 9.44 -2.98
N ASP A 168 11.12 10.12 -2.70
CA ASP A 168 11.43 10.86 -1.46
C ASP A 168 10.72 12.21 -1.29
N THR A 169 10.14 12.78 -2.35
CA THR A 169 9.63 14.16 -2.37
C THR A 169 8.16 14.25 -2.74
N TRP A 170 7.51 15.32 -2.27
CA TRP A 170 6.15 15.68 -2.64
C TRP A 170 5.98 15.88 -4.15
N PRO A 171 4.77 15.69 -4.71
CA PRO A 171 4.36 16.37 -5.94
C PRO A 171 4.32 17.89 -5.71
N TYR A 172 5.45 18.54 -5.92
CA TYR A 172 5.60 19.99 -5.76
C TYR A 172 5.25 20.74 -7.05
N ASP A 173 4.85 22.01 -6.90
CA ASP A 173 4.66 22.91 -8.03
C ASP A 173 6.01 23.48 -8.47
N LEU A 174 6.57 22.93 -9.54
CA LEU A 174 7.90 23.32 -10.03
C LEU A 174 8.00 24.82 -10.32
N ALA A 175 6.92 25.47 -10.78
CA ALA A 175 6.95 26.91 -11.03
C ALA A 175 7.07 27.71 -9.71
N VAL A 176 6.28 27.34 -8.70
CA VAL A 176 6.34 27.97 -7.37
C VAL A 176 7.67 27.68 -6.67
N VAL A 177 8.17 26.44 -6.75
CA VAL A 177 9.48 26.05 -6.19
C VAL A 177 10.62 26.84 -6.85
N MET A 178 10.63 26.96 -8.18
CA MET A 178 11.68 27.72 -8.88
C MET A 178 11.60 29.22 -8.61
N ALA A 179 10.39 29.79 -8.48
CA ALA A 179 10.20 31.18 -8.06
C ALA A 179 10.75 31.42 -6.64
N ALA A 180 10.29 30.62 -5.67
CA ALA A 180 10.73 30.70 -4.27
C ALA A 180 12.25 30.47 -4.12
N LEU A 181 12.84 29.57 -4.92
CA LEU A 181 14.29 29.38 -4.97
C LEU A 181 15.03 30.61 -5.50
N SER A 182 14.48 31.30 -6.50
CA SER A 182 15.07 32.53 -7.04
C SER A 182 14.94 33.74 -6.11
N GLU A 183 13.87 33.77 -5.30
CA GLU A 183 13.58 34.83 -4.33
C GLU A 183 14.22 34.59 -2.96
N GLY A 184 14.66 33.35 -2.68
CA GLY A 184 15.15 32.94 -1.37
C GLY A 184 14.03 32.70 -0.33
N ASP A 185 12.78 32.49 -0.77
CA ASP A 185 11.65 32.19 0.11
C ASP A 185 11.72 30.74 0.63
N ILE A 186 12.45 30.59 1.73
CA ILE A 186 12.63 29.32 2.45
C ILE A 186 11.30 28.77 2.98
N GLU A 187 10.32 29.60 3.30
CA GLU A 187 9.04 29.12 3.85
C GLU A 187 8.15 28.51 2.76
N THR A 188 8.08 29.13 1.57
CA THR A 188 7.43 28.49 0.42
C THR A 188 8.17 27.23 0.00
N LEU A 189 9.51 27.22 -0.03
CA LEU A 189 10.26 25.98 -0.32
C LEU A 189 9.97 24.87 0.69
N ARG A 190 9.88 25.17 1.99
CA ARG A 190 9.49 24.21 3.05
C ARG A 190 8.08 23.66 2.83
N ARG A 191 7.13 24.51 2.43
CA ARG A 191 5.74 24.13 2.16
C ARG A 191 5.61 23.26 0.91
N GLU A 192 6.19 23.66 -0.22
CA GLU A 192 5.98 22.98 -1.50
C GLU A 192 6.81 21.68 -1.62
N LEU A 193 8.05 21.65 -1.13
CA LEU A 193 8.92 20.45 -1.22
C LEU A 193 8.61 19.37 -0.18
N CYS A 194 7.62 19.61 0.69
CA CYS A 194 7.22 18.82 1.87
C CYS A 194 7.69 17.35 1.83
N PRO A 195 8.89 17.05 2.37
CA PRO A 195 9.46 15.73 2.16
C PRO A 195 8.64 14.70 2.91
N LEU A 196 8.21 13.64 2.20
CA LEU A 196 7.63 12.42 2.80
C LEU A 196 8.72 11.57 3.47
N ARG A 197 9.56 12.24 4.26
CA ARG A 197 10.64 11.67 5.04
C ARG A 197 10.21 11.63 6.49
N GLY A 198 9.52 10.54 6.81
CA GLY A 198 9.69 9.96 8.13
C GLY A 198 11.17 9.82 8.46
N GLN A 199 11.58 10.11 9.69
CA GLN A 199 12.92 9.78 10.19
C GLN A 199 13.08 8.27 10.45
N TYR A 200 12.55 7.42 9.57
CA TYR A 200 12.62 5.98 9.67
C TYR A 200 13.69 5.42 8.72
N ASP A 201 14.90 5.36 9.25
CA ASP A 201 16.08 4.74 8.64
C ASP A 201 15.75 3.35 8.04
N ARG A 202 15.71 3.28 6.68
CA ARG A 202 15.61 2.07 5.82
C ARG A 202 14.24 1.42 5.60
N GLN A 203 13.11 2.10 5.79
CA GLN A 203 11.83 1.60 5.23
C GLN A 203 11.28 2.57 4.18
N PRO A 204 11.36 2.25 2.87
CA PRO A 204 10.75 3.08 1.84
C PRO A 204 9.23 3.12 2.07
N ILE A 205 8.66 4.33 2.04
CA ILE A 205 7.21 4.46 2.11
C ILE A 205 6.66 4.06 0.74
N GLY A 206 6.11 2.86 0.67
CA GLY A 206 5.48 2.34 -0.54
C GLY A 206 4.47 3.33 -1.11
N SER A 207 4.34 3.31 -2.44
CA SER A 207 3.28 4.04 -3.15
C SER A 207 1.89 3.72 -2.63
N ASP A 208 1.70 2.48 -2.19
CA ASP A 208 0.48 1.96 -1.62
C ASP A 208 0.02 2.74 -0.37
N ILE A 209 0.98 3.06 0.50
CA ILE A 209 0.74 3.83 1.73
C ILE A 209 0.59 5.35 1.45
N ARG A 210 1.23 5.87 0.40
CA ARG A 210 1.17 7.32 0.07
C ARG A 210 -0.09 7.73 -0.67
N TYR A 211 -0.67 6.88 -1.51
CA TYR A 211 -1.87 7.25 -2.29
C TYR A 211 -3.09 7.62 -1.41
N PRO A 212 -3.37 6.91 -0.29
CA PRO A 212 -4.40 7.30 0.68
C PRO A 212 -4.26 8.70 1.26
N PHE A 213 -3.02 9.21 1.42
CA PHE A 213 -2.83 10.62 1.76
C PHE A 213 -3.47 11.52 0.70
N TYR A 214 -3.10 11.34 -0.58
CA TYR A 214 -3.54 12.24 -1.65
C TYR A 214 -5.06 12.15 -1.83
N ALA A 215 -5.62 10.94 -1.76
CA ALA A 215 -7.06 10.71 -1.82
C ALA A 215 -7.80 11.47 -0.71
N ARG A 216 -7.35 11.36 0.55
CA ARG A 216 -7.95 12.07 1.69
C ARG A 216 -7.85 13.59 1.53
N ALA A 217 -6.68 14.10 1.12
CA ALA A 217 -6.48 15.52 0.83
C ALA A 217 -7.38 16.03 -0.31
N ALA A 218 -7.69 15.18 -1.30
CA ALA A 218 -8.66 15.46 -2.35
C ALA A 218 -10.13 15.35 -1.91
N GLY A 219 -10.41 14.92 -0.67
CA GLY A 219 -11.76 14.77 -0.10
C GLY A 219 -12.33 13.35 -0.11
N TYR A 220 -11.48 12.33 -0.34
CA TYR A 220 -11.87 10.92 -0.45
C TYR A 220 -11.13 10.07 0.59
N PRO A 221 -11.66 9.91 1.82
CA PRO A 221 -11.06 9.02 2.81
C PRO A 221 -11.10 7.55 2.33
N LEU A 222 -10.07 6.80 2.72
CA LEU A 222 -10.01 5.36 2.53
C LEU A 222 -10.80 4.65 3.64
N TYR A 223 -11.62 3.68 3.26
CA TYR A 223 -12.27 2.77 4.20
C TYR A 223 -11.71 1.35 4.10
N GLY A 224 -11.93 0.56 5.14
CA GLY A 224 -11.61 -0.86 5.20
C GLY A 224 -12.86 -1.68 5.49
N ASP A 225 -13.09 -2.72 4.67
CA ASP A 225 -14.09 -3.76 4.94
C ASP A 225 -13.43 -4.97 5.62
N PRO A 226 -13.74 -5.25 6.90
CA PRO A 226 -13.17 -6.35 7.66
C PRO A 226 -13.74 -7.72 7.26
N ASP A 227 -14.78 -7.79 6.44
CA ASP A 227 -15.39 -9.04 5.99
C ASP A 227 -15.00 -9.41 4.55
N VAL A 228 -14.31 -8.52 3.82
CA VAL A 228 -13.54 -8.89 2.62
C VAL A 228 -12.15 -9.32 3.07
N ARG A 229 -11.96 -10.63 3.26
CA ARG A 229 -10.74 -11.21 3.85
C ARG A 229 -9.90 -12.02 2.85
N PRO A 230 -9.20 -11.38 1.90
CA PRO A 230 -8.35 -12.10 0.96
C PRO A 230 -7.10 -12.62 1.66
N GLY A 231 -6.75 -13.87 1.40
CA GLY A 231 -5.65 -14.56 2.08
C GLY A 231 -4.36 -14.51 1.27
N HIS A 232 -3.29 -13.92 1.80
CA HIS A 232 -1.97 -14.07 1.19
C HIS A 232 -1.51 -15.53 1.20
N LEU A 233 -1.13 -16.06 0.04
CA LEU A 233 -0.45 -17.35 -0.02
C LEU A 233 1.05 -17.17 0.29
N ILE A 234 1.41 -17.68 1.47
CA ILE A 234 2.78 -17.90 1.87
C ILE A 234 3.15 -19.30 1.40
N ASN A 235 3.89 -19.40 0.29
CA ASN A 235 4.40 -20.67 -0.23
C ASN A 235 5.33 -21.32 0.80
N TYR A 236 4.87 -22.38 1.48
CA TYR A 236 5.57 -22.88 2.67
C TYR A 236 5.50 -24.40 2.89
N PRO A 237 6.31 -25.19 2.15
CA PRO A 237 6.71 -26.52 2.59
C PRO A 237 7.96 -26.39 3.49
N LEU A 238 7.78 -26.16 4.79
CA LEU A 238 8.91 -26.17 5.72
C LEU A 238 9.40 -27.59 6.01
N GLY A 239 10.69 -27.70 6.30
CA GLY A 239 11.32 -28.87 6.87
C GLY A 239 12.74 -28.55 7.32
N LYS A 240 13.32 -29.19 8.34
CA LYS A 240 12.83 -30.36 9.09
C LYS A 240 12.73 -30.02 10.57
N ASN A 241 11.54 -30.18 11.15
CA ASN A 241 11.25 -29.91 12.57
C ASN A 241 11.54 -28.47 13.02
N ASP A 242 11.77 -27.56 12.07
CA ASP A 242 11.05 -26.28 12.01
C ASP A 242 11.06 -25.42 13.28
N PHE A 243 12.20 -24.83 13.67
CA PHE A 243 13.39 -25.58 14.03
C PHE A 243 13.32 -25.90 15.53
N SER A 244 13.50 -27.17 15.89
CA SER A 244 13.14 -27.77 17.19
C SER A 244 11.71 -27.45 17.68
N GLN A 245 10.81 -27.19 16.71
CA GLN A 245 9.34 -27.02 16.73
C GLN A 245 8.77 -25.91 17.61
N GLN A 246 9.52 -25.55 18.64
CA GLN A 246 9.22 -24.47 19.55
C GLN A 246 7.93 -24.83 20.37
N ASP A 247 7.56 -24.19 21.46
CA ASP A 247 8.12 -23.03 22.12
C ASP A 247 9.20 -23.31 23.17
N ALA A 248 9.73 -22.20 23.66
CA ALA A 248 10.20 -21.93 25.02
C ALA A 248 10.22 -20.38 25.08
N GLY A 249 9.07 -19.77 24.80
CA GLY A 249 8.87 -18.34 24.57
C GLY A 249 9.78 -17.66 23.53
N MET A 250 9.77 -17.95 22.23
CA MET A 250 9.41 -19.16 21.49
C MET A 250 10.41 -19.26 20.33
N LYS A 251 11.53 -19.99 20.41
CA LYS A 251 12.28 -20.50 21.59
C LYS A 251 13.33 -19.45 22.03
N ALA A 252 13.02 -18.70 23.08
CA ALA A 252 13.71 -17.46 23.51
C ALA A 252 13.66 -16.30 22.49
N ALA A 253 12.58 -16.20 21.71
CA ALA A 253 12.31 -15.15 20.72
C ALA A 253 13.46 -14.70 19.77
N VAL A 254 14.32 -15.55 19.18
CA VAL A 254 14.63 -16.99 19.30
C VAL A 254 16.14 -17.17 19.55
N GLN A 255 16.52 -17.12 20.84
CA GLN A 255 17.42 -16.08 21.36
C GLN A 255 17.02 -14.67 20.85
N GLU A 256 17.05 -13.65 21.71
CA GLU A 256 16.41 -12.34 21.53
C GLU A 256 16.86 -11.57 20.26
N GLN A 257 16.16 -11.87 19.16
CA GLN A 257 16.36 -11.35 17.81
C GLN A 257 17.81 -11.18 17.30
N ALA A 258 18.78 -12.11 17.34
CA ALA A 258 19.07 -13.07 18.41
C ALA A 258 20.06 -12.56 19.46
N GLN A 259 20.67 -11.43 19.17
CA GLN A 259 21.66 -10.73 19.97
C GLN A 259 21.45 -9.23 19.68
N GLU A 260 20.16 -8.83 19.59
CA GLU A 260 19.62 -7.71 18.78
C GLU A 260 20.42 -7.52 17.47
N ALA A 261 20.47 -8.65 16.77
CA ALA A 261 21.33 -9.03 15.67
C ALA A 261 22.70 -8.36 15.74
N THR A 262 23.55 -8.82 16.69
CA THR A 262 25.05 -8.87 16.94
C THR A 262 25.99 -7.92 16.18
N ALA A 263 25.41 -7.12 15.34
CA ALA A 263 25.80 -6.77 13.99
C ALA A 263 25.24 -5.39 13.64
N ARG A 264 24.25 -4.89 14.41
CA ARG A 264 24.39 -3.55 15.00
C ARG A 264 25.71 -3.36 15.77
N GLY A 265 26.43 -4.44 16.10
CA GLY A 265 27.86 -4.51 16.50
C GLY A 265 28.88 -4.72 15.35
N ARG A 266 28.43 -4.88 14.09
CA ARG A 266 29.18 -4.45 12.89
C ARG A 266 28.93 -2.95 12.61
N ALA A 267 28.00 -2.34 13.35
CA ALA A 267 27.52 -0.96 13.35
C ALA A 267 27.57 -0.29 11.96
N MET A 268 28.24 0.82 11.63
CA MET A 268 29.18 1.75 12.29
C MET A 268 30.55 1.21 12.75
N TRP A 269 30.70 -0.06 13.17
CA TRP A 269 31.96 -0.60 13.72
C TRP A 269 33.03 -0.63 12.64
N LYS A 270 32.64 -0.95 11.40
CA LYS A 270 33.55 -0.83 10.26
C LYS A 270 33.48 0.50 9.53
N GLU A 271 32.31 1.14 9.46
CA GLU A 271 32.16 2.29 8.56
C GLU A 271 32.72 3.59 9.17
N ARG A 272 32.72 3.70 10.50
CA ARG A 272 33.58 4.67 11.17
C ARG A 272 35.06 4.28 11.10
N MET A 273 35.38 2.98 11.06
CA MET A 273 36.71 2.46 10.67
C MET A 273 37.01 2.57 9.16
N ARG A 274 36.23 3.37 8.43
CA ARG A 274 36.44 3.67 7.01
C ARG A 274 36.26 5.14 6.67
N LEU A 275 35.70 5.91 7.60
CA LEU A 275 36.24 7.24 7.92
C LEU A 275 37.62 7.17 8.62
N LEU A 276 38.13 5.97 8.92
CA LEU A 276 39.57 5.62 9.01
C LEU A 276 40.17 5.22 7.63
N TYR A 277 39.63 5.79 6.54
CA TYR A 277 40.47 6.34 5.47
C TYR A 277 40.98 7.76 5.84
N GLY A 278 40.62 8.28 7.03
CA GLY A 278 41.42 9.25 7.79
C GLY A 278 42.38 8.55 8.75
#